data_AF-D8LUU6-F1
#
_entry.id   AF-D8LUU6-F1
#
_cell.length_a   1.000
_cell.length_b   1.000
_cell.length_c   1.000
_cell.angle_alpha   90.00
_cell.angle_beta   90.00
_cell.angle_gamma   90.00
#
_symmetry.space_group_name_H-M   'P 1'
#
loop_
_entity.id
_entity.type
_entity.pdbx_description
1 polymer ?
#
loop_
_entity_poly.entity_id
_entity_poly.type
_entity_poly.pdbx_seq_one_letter_code
_entity_poly.pdbx_strand_id
1 'polypeptide(L)'
;MQHGRQRRLTEKTEEEIKQEQMKAAKLQKAGLLVLSKIRAKDYSSESFKLTTVLAKLNPDFYTVWNYRKDFLQIQLESETLNEEQKIDLLKKDVTLTEEIIREKDPKCYSVWHHRRWLFSKYCFYDEREIQLCEMLLKKDQRNFHCWNHWMLICRDLHISLKDQMAFTWQRIMENESNYSAWHFRGELLHRLLFEQYSEDGKSTTNLHYIYLITCSCLCGQNRYLLSSWKPLVLSKILKETYFVEMTTPGFEGAEKILQIKIESVKPNKGLRAIPQSTWQLILDEAKCSIVNSICLGDSTAYLLSESSLFVMDSTCIFKTCGQTQLLRVIPLVMEVLKKRGLQLEFLLYTTKDFLFPENQIFPHNSWDESENYLRSIFPEERCTILGDPNGDHVFMFSYSRPSPDDSLPLEVEPEEYSTNSLSYPYREGSPVFSGQRSFCEGGPDSCFLNLMMYDMADEASKLFFKDGKKTAKDVTDQMGLRSLFPSSLIDDYLFDPCGYSMNGLDASGGFYTIHVTPEKECSYASFETNIRDVDVDNLIRSVLAIFQPKRFTFTVTYHMDMAYGIKKTPLWPESFTSLCGEDYRLIYRSEINKNKTVYSLGNYVSH
;
A
#
# COMPACT_ATOMS: atom_id res chain seq x y z
N MET A 1 -16.07 10.70 24.90
CA MET A 1 -17.23 10.16 25.66
C MET A 1 -18.33 11.20 25.69
N GLN A 2 -19.56 10.85 25.31
CA GLN A 2 -20.81 11.31 25.93
C GLN A 2 -21.93 10.35 25.51
N HIS A 3 -21.99 9.19 26.19
CA HIS A 3 -23.21 8.40 26.27
C HIS A 3 -24.14 9.10 27.27
N GLY A 4 -25.39 9.38 26.88
CA GLY A 4 -26.42 9.91 27.79
C GLY A 4 -26.93 11.32 27.51
N ARG A 5 -27.39 11.64 26.29
CA ARG A 5 -28.34 12.76 26.15
C ARG A 5 -29.69 12.31 26.69
N GLN A 6 -30.12 12.86 27.84
CA GLN A 6 -31.52 12.83 28.24
C GLN A 6 -32.36 13.37 27.08
N ARG A 7 -33.36 12.61 26.61
CA ARG A 7 -34.39 13.14 25.71
C ARG A 7 -35.01 14.34 26.43
N ARG A 8 -34.83 15.56 25.89
CA ARG A 8 -35.65 16.70 26.30
C ARG A 8 -37.10 16.33 26.02
N LEU A 9 -37.87 16.09 27.07
CA LEU A 9 -39.32 15.99 26.99
C LEU A 9 -39.82 17.40 26.68
N THR A 10 -40.07 17.68 25.40
CA THR A 10 -40.90 18.81 25.01
C THR A 10 -42.32 18.51 25.50
N GLU A 11 -42.90 19.42 26.29
CA GLU A 11 -44.30 19.34 26.68
C GLU A 11 -45.16 19.35 25.42
N LYS A 12 -46.01 18.32 25.28
CA LYS A 12 -46.94 18.20 24.16
C LYS A 12 -48.07 19.22 24.35
N THR A 13 -48.47 19.86 23.26
CA THR A 13 -49.63 20.75 23.22
C THR A 13 -50.93 19.97 23.48
N GLU A 14 -51.98 20.65 23.95
CA GLU A 14 -53.30 20.03 24.15
C GLU A 14 -53.86 19.41 22.86
N GLU A 15 -53.55 20.01 21.71
CA GLU A 15 -53.97 19.52 20.40
C GLU A 15 -53.24 18.24 20.00
N GLU A 16 -51.94 18.12 20.29
CA GLU A 16 -51.18 16.88 20.11
C GLU A 16 -51.70 15.75 21.01
N ILE A 17 -52.03 16.04 22.27
CA ILE A 17 -52.61 15.06 23.21
C ILE A 17 -53.96 14.55 22.67
N LYS A 18 -54.82 15.45 22.19
CA LYS A 18 -56.14 15.09 21.64
C LYS A 18 -56.02 14.25 20.37
N GLN A 19 -55.08 14.58 19.49
CA GLN A 19 -54.79 13.78 18.29
C GLN A 19 -54.25 12.39 18.63
N GLU A 20 -53.37 12.27 19.64
CA GLU A 20 -52.81 11.01 20.11
C GLU A 20 -53.89 10.10 20.72
N GLN A 21 -54.79 10.66 21.53
CA GLN A 21 -55.96 9.96 22.08
C GLN A 21 -56.91 9.44 20.99
N MET A 22 -57.23 10.25 19.97
CA MET A 22 -58.06 9.78 18.86
C MET A 22 -57.40 8.66 18.05
N LYS A 23 -56.08 8.74 17.83
CA LYS A 23 -55.32 7.67 17.16
C LYS A 23 -55.32 6.39 17.99
N ALA A 24 -55.10 6.49 19.30
CA ALA A 24 -55.13 5.35 20.22
C ALA A 24 -56.50 4.65 20.24
N ALA A 25 -57.60 5.41 20.30
CA ALA A 25 -58.95 4.85 20.29
C ALA A 25 -59.28 4.12 18.97
N LYS A 26 -58.89 4.69 17.83
CA LYS A 26 -59.04 4.03 16.52
C LYS A 26 -58.23 2.74 16.44
N LEU A 27 -56.98 2.77 16.93
CA LEU A 27 -56.12 1.59 16.95
C LEU A 27 -56.67 0.49 17.87
N GLN A 28 -57.19 0.85 19.05
CA GLN A 28 -57.81 -0.09 19.98
C GLN A 28 -59.03 -0.79 19.36
N LYS A 29 -59.92 -0.02 18.70
CA LYS A 29 -61.09 -0.58 18.01
C LYS A 29 -60.69 -1.53 16.88
N ALA A 30 -59.72 -1.15 16.06
CA ALA A 30 -59.22 -2.01 14.98
C ALA A 30 -58.52 -3.27 15.52
N GLY A 31 -57.75 -3.14 16.61
CA GLY A 31 -57.09 -4.25 17.30
C GLY A 31 -58.08 -5.27 17.87
N LEU A 32 -59.14 -4.81 18.54
CA LEU A 32 -60.19 -5.68 19.07
C LEU A 32 -60.93 -6.45 17.97
N LEU A 33 -61.21 -5.79 16.84
CA LEU A 33 -61.84 -6.44 15.69
C LEU A 33 -60.94 -7.53 15.10
N VAL A 34 -59.66 -7.27 14.89
CA VAL A 34 -58.73 -8.30 14.38
C VAL A 34 -58.58 -9.44 15.39
N LEU A 35 -58.46 -9.15 16.69
CA LEU A 35 -58.37 -10.19 17.73
C LEU A 35 -59.63 -11.07 17.82
N SER A 36 -60.83 -10.56 17.52
CA SER A 36 -62.03 -11.39 17.48
C SER A 36 -62.01 -12.34 16.28
N LYS A 37 -61.54 -11.87 15.11
CA LYS A 37 -61.33 -12.71 13.92
C LYS A 37 -60.28 -13.80 14.14
N ILE A 38 -59.15 -13.46 14.77
CA ILE A 38 -58.10 -14.41 15.13
C ILE A 38 -58.64 -15.49 16.07
N ARG A 39 -59.38 -15.12 17.12
CA ARG A 39 -59.99 -16.07 18.07
C ARG A 39 -60.99 -17.00 17.40
N ALA A 40 -61.73 -16.51 16.42
CA ALA A 40 -62.65 -17.31 15.62
C ALA A 40 -61.94 -18.23 14.60
N LYS A 41 -60.60 -18.17 14.47
CA LYS A 41 -59.83 -18.81 13.39
C LYS A 41 -60.41 -18.51 12.00
N ASP A 42 -60.94 -17.30 11.83
CA ASP A 42 -61.51 -16.84 10.57
C ASP A 42 -60.36 -16.47 9.64
N TYR A 43 -60.00 -17.35 8.71
CA TYR A 43 -58.97 -17.13 7.68
C TYR A 43 -59.58 -16.71 6.33
N SER A 44 -60.59 -15.83 6.35
CA SER A 44 -61.16 -15.25 5.13
C SER A 44 -60.32 -14.12 4.55
N SER A 45 -60.50 -13.83 3.25
CA SER A 45 -59.87 -12.69 2.57
C SER A 45 -60.17 -11.36 3.26
N GLU A 46 -61.37 -11.21 3.83
CA GLU A 46 -61.77 -9.99 4.54
C GLU A 46 -60.99 -9.82 5.85
N SER A 47 -60.88 -10.89 6.64
CA SER A 47 -60.05 -10.88 7.86
C SER A 47 -58.59 -10.60 7.55
N PHE A 48 -58.06 -11.14 6.44
CA PHE A 48 -56.70 -10.84 5.99
C PHE A 48 -56.52 -9.36 5.58
N LYS A 49 -57.48 -8.74 4.88
CA LYS A 49 -57.44 -7.31 4.56
C LYS A 49 -57.44 -6.44 5.82
N LEU A 50 -58.23 -6.80 6.83
CA LEU A 50 -58.23 -6.10 8.12
C LEU A 50 -56.84 -6.16 8.79
N THR A 51 -56.15 -7.30 8.69
CA THR A 51 -54.79 -7.42 9.21
C THR A 51 -53.78 -6.56 8.45
N THR A 52 -53.96 -6.32 7.15
CA THR A 52 -53.13 -5.39 6.37
C THR A 52 -53.25 -3.96 6.91
N VAL A 53 -54.49 -3.51 7.15
CA VAL A 53 -54.74 -2.18 7.73
C VAL A 53 -54.11 -2.08 9.12
N LEU A 54 -54.28 -3.10 9.96
CA LEU A 54 -53.74 -3.08 11.31
C LEU A 54 -52.21 -3.16 11.35
N ALA A 55 -51.58 -3.94 10.47
CA ALA A 55 -50.13 -3.98 10.34
C ALA A 55 -49.56 -2.61 9.94
N LYS A 56 -50.23 -1.89 9.02
CA LYS A 56 -49.86 -0.51 8.68
C LYS A 56 -50.10 0.47 9.82
N LEU A 57 -51.08 0.25 10.69
CA LEU A 57 -51.39 1.14 11.82
C LEU A 57 -50.54 0.86 13.06
N ASN A 58 -50.19 -0.39 13.34
CA ASN A 58 -49.33 -0.81 14.45
C ASN A 58 -48.44 -2.00 14.04
N PRO A 59 -47.30 -1.73 13.38
CA PRO A 59 -46.35 -2.74 12.93
C PRO A 59 -45.82 -3.65 14.04
N ASP A 60 -45.70 -3.15 15.27
CA ASP A 60 -45.19 -3.95 16.40
C ASP A 60 -46.20 -4.94 16.96
N PHE A 61 -47.44 -4.95 16.44
CA PHE A 61 -48.44 -5.90 16.92
C PHE A 61 -48.17 -7.33 16.42
N TYR A 62 -47.29 -8.03 17.13
CA TYR A 62 -46.77 -9.36 16.79
C TYR A 62 -47.86 -10.40 16.45
N THR A 63 -48.99 -10.37 17.15
CA THR A 63 -50.13 -11.28 16.92
C THR A 63 -50.67 -11.20 15.50
N VAL A 64 -50.65 -10.01 14.89
CA VAL A 64 -51.11 -9.81 13.51
C VAL A 64 -50.23 -10.57 12.53
N TRP A 65 -48.90 -10.49 12.72
CA TRP A 65 -47.95 -11.18 11.84
C TRP A 65 -48.05 -12.69 11.93
N ASN A 66 -48.23 -13.26 13.12
CA ASN A 66 -48.45 -14.71 13.26
C ASN A 66 -49.72 -15.16 12.54
N TYR A 67 -50.82 -14.43 12.73
CA TYR A 67 -52.06 -14.73 12.00
C TYR A 67 -51.87 -14.64 10.48
N ARG A 68 -51.10 -13.65 9.98
CA ARG A 68 -50.77 -13.56 8.56
C ARG A 68 -49.97 -14.76 8.08
N LYS A 69 -49.02 -15.28 8.87
CA LYS A 69 -48.27 -16.51 8.54
C LYS A 69 -49.21 -17.71 8.42
N ASP A 70 -50.11 -17.90 9.39
CA ASP A 70 -51.10 -18.99 9.38
C ASP A 70 -52.00 -18.89 8.14
N PHE A 71 -52.54 -17.69 7.86
CA PHE A 71 -53.36 -17.43 6.68
C PHE A 71 -52.61 -17.82 5.40
N LEU A 72 -51.37 -17.34 5.23
CA LEU A 72 -50.58 -17.64 4.04
C LEU A 72 -50.31 -19.14 3.91
N GLN A 73 -49.97 -19.84 4.99
CA GLN A 73 -49.77 -21.29 4.95
C GLN A 73 -51.02 -22.03 4.47
N ILE A 74 -52.17 -21.71 5.06
CA ILE A 74 -53.46 -22.31 4.68
C ILE A 74 -53.78 -22.08 3.21
N GLN A 75 -53.58 -20.84 2.72
CA GLN A 75 -53.88 -20.52 1.32
C GLN A 75 -52.90 -21.20 0.34
N LEU A 76 -51.63 -21.33 0.70
CA LEU A 76 -50.62 -21.94 -0.16
C LEU A 76 -50.75 -23.47 -0.24
N GLU A 77 -51.22 -24.10 0.84
CA GLU A 77 -51.55 -25.52 0.90
C GLU A 77 -52.90 -25.84 0.24
N SER A 78 -53.75 -24.83 0.01
CA SER A 78 -55.03 -25.01 -0.65
C SER A 78 -54.87 -25.35 -2.14
N GLU A 79 -55.59 -26.38 -2.59
CA GLU A 79 -55.70 -26.75 -4.01
C GLU A 79 -56.55 -25.74 -4.82
N THR A 80 -57.24 -24.81 -4.14
CA THR A 80 -58.13 -23.84 -4.80
C THR A 80 -57.39 -22.71 -5.52
N LEU A 81 -56.16 -22.39 -5.09
CA LEU A 81 -55.37 -21.33 -5.70
C LEU A 81 -54.40 -21.93 -6.72
N ASN A 82 -54.32 -21.32 -7.90
CA ASN A 82 -53.27 -21.67 -8.85
C ASN A 82 -51.92 -21.05 -8.42
N GLU A 83 -50.82 -21.53 -8.99
CA GLU A 83 -49.47 -21.08 -8.61
C GLU A 83 -49.25 -19.57 -8.84
N GLU A 84 -49.87 -18.98 -9.84
CA GLU A 84 -49.78 -17.53 -10.09
C GLU A 84 -50.46 -16.71 -8.99
N GLN A 85 -51.64 -17.14 -8.54
CA GLN A 85 -52.38 -16.51 -7.43
C GLN A 85 -51.64 -16.67 -6.10
N LYS A 86 -50.99 -17.83 -5.88
CA LYS A 86 -50.13 -18.06 -4.72
C LYS A 86 -48.94 -17.10 -4.69
N ILE A 87 -48.27 -16.94 -5.82
CA ILE A 87 -47.16 -15.99 -5.97
C ILE A 87 -47.62 -14.54 -5.78
N ASP A 88 -48.75 -14.14 -6.35
CA ASP A 88 -49.34 -12.81 -6.19
C ASP A 88 -49.68 -12.51 -4.72
N LEU A 89 -50.24 -13.48 -4.00
CA LEU A 89 -50.56 -13.35 -2.58
C LEU A 89 -49.31 -13.10 -1.74
N LEU A 90 -48.24 -13.85 -1.99
CA LEU A 90 -46.96 -13.67 -1.32
C LEU A 90 -46.30 -12.33 -1.67
N LYS A 91 -46.31 -11.93 -2.95
CA LYS A 91 -45.79 -10.64 -3.40
C LYS A 91 -46.48 -9.47 -2.73
N LYS A 92 -47.82 -9.52 -2.58
CA LYS A 92 -48.58 -8.50 -1.83
C LYS A 92 -48.10 -8.35 -0.38
N ASP A 93 -47.70 -9.45 0.25
CA ASP A 93 -47.21 -9.43 1.62
C ASP A 93 -45.75 -8.94 1.73
N VAL A 94 -44.91 -9.27 0.74
CA VAL A 94 -43.59 -8.66 0.57
C VAL A 94 -43.70 -7.15 0.36
N THR A 95 -44.63 -6.69 -0.47
CA THR A 95 -44.90 -5.26 -0.68
C THR A 95 -45.37 -4.58 0.61
N LEU A 96 -46.27 -5.21 1.37
CA LEU A 96 -46.71 -4.66 2.66
C LEU A 96 -45.54 -4.45 3.63
N THR A 97 -44.66 -5.45 3.75
CA THR A 97 -43.49 -5.32 4.64
C THR A 97 -42.50 -4.26 4.14
N GLU A 98 -42.30 -4.14 2.82
CA GLU A 98 -41.47 -3.08 2.22
C GLU A 98 -42.05 -1.68 2.51
N GLU A 99 -43.35 -1.47 2.27
CA GLU A 99 -44.04 -0.20 2.53
C GLU A 99 -43.85 0.23 4.00
N ILE A 100 -44.07 -0.69 4.95
CA ILE A 100 -43.92 -0.39 6.37
C ILE A 100 -42.46 -0.05 6.74
N ILE A 101 -41.49 -0.79 6.22
CA ILE A 101 -40.06 -0.54 6.47
C ILE A 101 -39.64 0.82 5.90
N ARG A 102 -40.11 1.18 4.70
CA ARG A 102 -39.68 2.40 4.00
C ARG A 102 -40.37 3.66 4.52
N GLU A 103 -41.66 3.57 4.84
CA GLU A 103 -42.50 4.74 5.06
C GLU A 103 -42.83 4.99 6.53
N LYS A 104 -42.71 3.96 7.38
CA LYS A 104 -43.22 4.03 8.75
C LYS A 104 -42.19 3.72 9.83
N ASP A 105 -41.68 2.49 9.86
CA ASP A 105 -40.76 2.06 10.90
C ASP A 105 -39.69 1.12 10.32
N PRO A 106 -38.52 1.67 9.93
CA PRO A 106 -37.44 0.88 9.33
C PRO A 106 -36.79 -0.10 10.30
N LYS A 107 -37.07 -0.02 11.61
CA LYS A 107 -36.47 -0.87 12.65
C LYS A 107 -37.49 -1.77 13.35
N CYS A 108 -38.73 -1.83 12.88
CA CYS A 108 -39.76 -2.67 13.50
C CYS A 108 -39.36 -4.16 13.44
N TYR A 109 -39.08 -4.74 14.60
CA TYR A 109 -38.66 -6.14 14.75
C TYR A 109 -39.70 -7.10 14.15
N SER A 110 -40.98 -6.88 14.44
CA SER A 110 -42.06 -7.76 14.00
C SER A 110 -42.16 -7.84 12.47
N VAL A 111 -41.95 -6.72 11.79
CA VAL A 111 -41.97 -6.64 10.32
C VAL A 111 -40.76 -7.36 9.72
N TRP A 112 -39.55 -7.10 10.22
CA TRP A 112 -38.34 -7.77 9.73
C TRP A 112 -38.38 -9.27 9.99
N HIS A 113 -38.89 -9.71 11.14
CA HIS A 113 -39.06 -11.13 11.46
C HIS A 113 -40.06 -11.80 10.50
N HIS A 114 -41.14 -11.11 10.13
CA HIS A 114 -42.09 -11.60 9.15
C HIS A 114 -41.50 -11.64 7.73
N ARG A 115 -40.81 -10.58 7.31
CA ARG A 115 -40.12 -10.51 6.02
C ARG A 115 -39.08 -11.62 5.89
N ARG A 116 -38.26 -11.84 6.91
CA ARG A 116 -37.27 -12.92 6.95
C ARG A 116 -37.93 -14.30 6.78
N TRP A 117 -39.09 -14.53 7.40
CA TRP A 117 -39.85 -15.76 7.24
C TRP A 117 -40.37 -15.96 5.81
N LEU A 118 -40.90 -14.90 5.17
CA LEU A 118 -41.35 -14.95 3.77
C LEU A 118 -40.21 -15.37 2.84
N PHE A 119 -39.06 -14.72 2.96
CA PHE A 119 -37.90 -14.98 2.12
C PHE A 119 -37.33 -16.38 2.37
N SER A 120 -37.15 -16.77 3.64
CA SER A 120 -36.58 -18.08 3.99
C SER A 120 -37.45 -19.27 3.56
N LYS A 121 -38.78 -19.10 3.51
CA LYS A 121 -39.71 -20.19 3.22
C LYS A 121 -40.05 -20.31 1.74
N TYR A 122 -40.04 -19.20 0.99
CA TYR A 122 -40.58 -19.15 -0.38
C TYR A 122 -39.59 -18.61 -1.42
N CYS A 123 -38.33 -18.36 -1.03
CA CYS A 123 -37.23 -18.02 -1.91
C CYS A 123 -37.47 -16.83 -2.85
N PHE A 124 -38.03 -15.72 -2.34
CA PHE A 124 -38.23 -14.47 -3.08
C PHE A 124 -36.94 -13.66 -3.33
N TYR A 125 -35.79 -14.33 -3.37
CA TYR A 125 -34.50 -13.66 -3.47
C TYR A 125 -34.27 -13.17 -4.89
N ASP A 126 -34.18 -11.85 -5.06
CA ASP A 126 -33.74 -11.21 -6.30
C ASP A 126 -32.82 -10.01 -5.99
N GLU A 127 -32.17 -9.48 -7.02
CA GLU A 127 -31.27 -8.33 -6.88
C GLU A 127 -31.96 -7.08 -6.32
N ARG A 128 -33.28 -6.93 -6.56
CA ARG A 128 -34.06 -5.80 -6.02
C ARG A 128 -34.04 -5.83 -4.49
N GLU A 129 -34.06 -7.00 -3.87
CA GLU A 129 -34.03 -7.10 -2.42
C GLU A 129 -32.69 -6.67 -1.81
N ILE A 130 -31.57 -7.02 -2.46
CA ILE A 130 -30.25 -6.51 -2.07
C ILE A 130 -30.24 -4.99 -2.18
N GLN A 131 -30.68 -4.45 -3.33
CA GLN A 131 -30.71 -3.01 -3.56
C GLN A 131 -31.58 -2.27 -2.52
N LEU A 132 -32.72 -2.85 -2.13
CA LEU A 132 -33.57 -2.34 -1.04
C LEU A 132 -32.79 -2.28 0.27
N CYS A 133 -32.10 -3.36 0.65
CA CYS A 133 -31.29 -3.39 1.87
C CYS A 133 -30.17 -2.36 1.83
N GLU A 134 -29.43 -2.27 0.74
CA GLU A 134 -28.33 -1.30 0.60
C GLU A 134 -28.82 0.14 0.67
N MET A 135 -29.96 0.45 0.05
CA MET A 135 -30.61 1.76 0.17
C MET A 135 -31.04 2.04 1.62
N LEU A 136 -31.59 1.06 2.34
CA LEU A 136 -31.98 1.22 3.75
C LEU A 136 -30.77 1.39 4.66
N LEU A 137 -29.67 0.68 4.41
CA LEU A 137 -28.40 0.81 5.13
C LEU A 137 -27.70 2.14 4.84
N LYS A 138 -27.84 2.70 3.62
CA LYS A 138 -27.42 4.08 3.33
C LYS A 138 -28.17 5.10 4.17
N LYS A 139 -29.47 4.89 4.40
CA LYS A 139 -30.30 5.79 5.25
C LYS A 139 -30.03 5.60 6.74
N ASP A 140 -29.87 4.35 7.19
CA ASP A 140 -29.57 4.00 8.57
C ASP A 140 -28.59 2.84 8.64
N GLN A 141 -27.32 3.23 8.65
CA GLN A 141 -26.17 2.34 8.67
C GLN A 141 -26.07 1.45 9.91
N ARG A 142 -26.81 1.78 10.99
CA ARG A 142 -26.87 1.00 12.25
C ARG A 142 -28.14 0.16 12.36
N ASN A 143 -28.91 0.01 11.28
CA ASN A 143 -30.10 -0.82 11.26
C ASN A 143 -29.72 -2.31 11.29
N PHE A 144 -29.60 -2.85 12.50
CA PHE A 144 -29.24 -4.26 12.72
C PHE A 144 -30.20 -5.24 12.04
N HIS A 145 -31.49 -4.93 11.97
CA HIS A 145 -32.46 -5.81 11.32
C HIS A 145 -32.24 -5.88 9.80
N CYS A 146 -31.95 -4.73 9.19
CA CYS A 146 -31.62 -4.65 7.77
C CYS A 146 -30.33 -5.39 7.44
N TRP A 147 -29.29 -5.25 8.25
CA TRP A 147 -28.05 -6.00 8.08
C TRP A 147 -28.23 -7.52 8.18
N ASN A 148 -28.99 -8.01 9.17
CA ASN A 148 -29.29 -9.44 9.30
C ASN A 148 -30.06 -9.97 8.08
N HIS A 149 -30.99 -9.19 7.56
CA HIS A 149 -31.73 -9.56 6.36
C HIS A 149 -30.81 -9.55 5.14
N TRP A 150 -29.99 -8.51 4.95
CA TRP A 150 -28.99 -8.45 3.87
C TRP A 150 -28.08 -9.69 3.85
N MET A 151 -27.55 -10.12 5.01
CA MET A 151 -26.76 -11.35 5.12
C MET A 151 -27.52 -12.61 4.68
N LEU A 152 -28.82 -12.70 5.01
CA LEU A 152 -29.67 -13.79 4.56
C LEU A 152 -29.80 -13.79 3.04
N ILE A 153 -30.10 -12.62 2.45
CA ILE A 153 -30.25 -12.48 1.00
C ILE A 153 -28.95 -12.83 0.28
N CYS A 154 -27.81 -12.30 0.75
CA CYS A 154 -26.51 -12.57 0.15
C CYS A 154 -26.16 -14.05 0.16
N ARG A 155 -26.50 -14.76 1.24
CA ARG A 155 -26.30 -16.21 1.32
C ARG A 155 -27.12 -16.97 0.29
N ASP A 156 -28.39 -16.63 0.15
CA ASP A 156 -29.33 -17.39 -0.70
C ASP A 156 -29.19 -17.01 -2.18
N LEU A 157 -28.70 -15.79 -2.50
CA LEU A 157 -28.28 -15.38 -3.85
C LEU A 157 -26.85 -15.81 -4.22
N HIS A 158 -26.15 -16.54 -3.33
CA HIS A 158 -24.76 -16.94 -3.53
C HIS A 158 -23.83 -15.76 -3.88
N ILE A 159 -24.10 -14.58 -3.32
CA ILE A 159 -23.18 -13.44 -3.44
C ILE A 159 -21.84 -13.86 -2.86
N SER A 160 -20.76 -13.61 -3.60
CA SER A 160 -19.45 -14.08 -3.20
C SER A 160 -19.07 -13.51 -1.83
N LEU A 161 -18.36 -14.29 -1.01
CA LEU A 161 -17.91 -13.83 0.30
C LEU A 161 -17.05 -12.57 0.16
N LYS A 162 -16.26 -12.54 -0.91
CA LYS A 162 -15.55 -11.39 -1.46
C LYS A 162 -16.43 -10.11 -1.55
N ASP A 163 -17.54 -10.16 -2.27
CA ASP A 163 -18.40 -8.99 -2.46
C ASP A 163 -19.10 -8.57 -1.16
N GLN A 164 -19.43 -9.54 -0.30
CA GLN A 164 -19.98 -9.25 1.03
C GLN A 164 -18.94 -8.54 1.93
N MET A 165 -17.67 -8.97 1.87
CA MET A 165 -16.55 -8.33 2.57
C MET A 165 -16.29 -6.92 2.02
N ALA A 166 -16.42 -6.73 0.71
CA ALA A 166 -16.30 -5.43 0.05
C ALA A 166 -17.37 -4.45 0.52
N PHE A 167 -18.64 -4.87 0.53
CA PHE A 167 -19.75 -4.04 0.95
C PHE A 167 -19.64 -3.63 2.42
N THR A 168 -19.33 -4.59 3.31
CA THR A 168 -19.14 -4.27 4.74
C THR A 168 -17.97 -3.31 4.94
N TRP A 169 -16.89 -3.43 4.17
CA TRP A 169 -15.77 -2.50 4.19
C TRP A 169 -16.17 -1.09 3.74
N GLN A 170 -16.89 -0.97 2.62
CA GLN A 170 -17.39 0.32 2.14
C GLN A 170 -18.20 1.04 3.21
N ARG A 171 -19.10 0.32 3.92
CA ARG A 171 -19.91 0.89 5.01
C ARG A 171 -19.09 1.29 6.24
N ILE A 172 -17.94 0.65 6.48
CA ILE A 172 -16.98 1.04 7.53
C ILE A 172 -16.23 2.31 7.11
N MET A 173 -15.79 2.39 5.84
CA MET A 173 -15.08 3.57 5.33
C MET A 173 -15.98 4.82 5.28
N GLU A 174 -17.28 4.64 4.99
CA GLU A 174 -18.27 5.72 5.09
C GLU A 174 -18.48 6.19 6.54
N ASN A 175 -18.34 5.29 7.53
CA ASN A 175 -18.43 5.62 8.95
C ASN A 175 -17.73 4.57 9.83
N GLU A 176 -16.55 4.91 10.33
CA GLU A 176 -15.73 4.01 11.15
C GLU A 176 -16.40 3.62 12.47
N SER A 177 -17.33 4.46 12.97
CA SER A 177 -18.14 4.21 14.17
C SER A 177 -19.41 3.39 13.89
N ASN A 178 -19.49 2.74 12.73
CA ASN A 178 -20.56 1.82 12.38
C ASN A 178 -20.32 0.42 12.96
N TYR A 179 -20.66 0.25 14.24
CA TYR A 179 -20.56 -1.03 14.95
C TYR A 179 -21.31 -2.18 14.27
N SER A 180 -22.40 -1.89 13.55
CA SER A 180 -23.13 -2.92 12.82
C SER A 180 -22.27 -3.46 11.67
N ALA A 181 -21.71 -2.58 10.83
CA ALA A 181 -20.85 -3.02 9.73
C ALA A 181 -19.63 -3.82 10.24
N TRP A 182 -19.01 -3.39 11.35
CA TRP A 182 -17.95 -4.13 12.00
C TRP A 182 -18.37 -5.51 12.51
N HIS A 183 -19.52 -5.59 13.18
CA HIS A 183 -20.07 -6.87 13.66
C HIS A 183 -20.28 -7.84 12.50
N PHE A 184 -20.97 -7.42 11.44
CA PHE A 184 -21.24 -8.28 10.28
C PHE A 184 -19.97 -8.63 9.50
N ARG A 185 -18.98 -7.73 9.44
CA ARG A 185 -17.65 -8.05 8.91
C ARG A 185 -16.97 -9.16 9.72
N GLY A 186 -17.08 -9.12 11.05
CA GLY A 186 -16.57 -10.18 11.94
C GLY A 186 -17.24 -11.53 11.70
N GLU A 187 -18.56 -11.56 11.46
CA GLU A 187 -19.29 -12.77 11.08
C GLU A 187 -18.78 -13.36 9.75
N LEU A 188 -18.59 -12.50 8.74
CA LEU A 188 -18.07 -12.92 7.43
C LEU A 188 -16.64 -13.46 7.53
N LEU A 189 -15.81 -12.81 8.35
CA LEU A 189 -14.44 -13.25 8.64
C LEU A 189 -14.39 -14.63 9.29
N HIS A 190 -15.24 -14.87 10.29
CA HIS A 190 -15.34 -16.19 10.91
C HIS A 190 -15.74 -17.25 9.88
N ARG A 191 -16.66 -16.91 8.97
CA ARG A 191 -17.08 -17.82 7.90
C ARG A 191 -15.95 -18.12 6.91
N LEU A 192 -15.19 -17.11 6.49
CA LEU A 192 -14.02 -17.29 5.61
C LEU A 192 -12.97 -18.19 6.25
N LEU A 193 -12.60 -17.91 7.50
CA LEU A 193 -11.61 -18.68 8.22
C LEU A 193 -12.11 -20.11 8.48
N PHE A 194 -13.41 -20.29 8.73
CA PHE A 194 -13.98 -21.62 8.87
C PHE A 194 -13.90 -22.42 7.56
N GLU A 195 -14.24 -21.81 6.42
CA GLU A 195 -14.15 -22.44 5.09
C GLU A 195 -12.70 -22.85 4.78
N GLN A 196 -11.72 -21.97 5.01
CA GLN A 196 -10.30 -22.22 4.70
C GLN A 196 -9.60 -23.23 5.64
N TYR A 197 -9.96 -23.28 6.93
CA TYR A 197 -9.27 -24.12 7.90
C TYR A 197 -10.01 -25.45 8.20
N SER A 198 -11.17 -25.68 7.59
CA SER A 198 -11.90 -26.95 7.69
C SER A 198 -11.22 -28.12 6.97
N GLU A 199 -10.29 -27.86 6.04
CA GLU A 199 -9.54 -28.89 5.31
C GLU A 199 -8.35 -29.48 6.10
N ASP A 200 -7.85 -28.77 7.13
CA ASP A 200 -6.55 -29.05 7.76
C ASP A 200 -6.62 -29.80 9.11
N GLY A 201 -7.81 -30.18 9.57
CA GLY A 201 -7.99 -31.01 10.78
C GLY A 201 -7.46 -30.42 12.10
N LYS A 202 -7.09 -29.14 12.14
CA LYS A 202 -6.58 -28.44 13.34
C LYS A 202 -7.72 -27.79 14.12
N SER A 203 -7.66 -27.95 15.45
CA SER A 203 -8.66 -27.57 16.46
C SER A 203 -9.47 -26.28 16.17
N THR A 204 -10.79 -26.43 16.06
CA THR A 204 -11.80 -25.37 15.91
C THR A 204 -11.84 -24.37 17.08
N THR A 205 -11.17 -24.67 18.19
CA THR A 205 -11.17 -23.83 19.40
C THR A 205 -10.42 -22.51 19.17
N ASN A 206 -9.34 -22.51 18.37
CA ASN A 206 -8.55 -21.30 18.10
C ASN A 206 -9.30 -20.28 17.24
N LEU A 207 -10.14 -20.75 16.31
CA LEU A 207 -10.98 -19.90 15.45
C LEU A 207 -12.08 -19.18 16.24
N HIS A 208 -12.68 -19.88 17.20
CA HIS A 208 -13.68 -19.30 18.09
C HIS A 208 -13.07 -18.21 18.99
N TYR A 209 -11.83 -18.40 19.47
CA TYR A 209 -11.09 -17.36 20.20
C TYR A 209 -10.76 -16.15 19.33
N ILE A 210 -10.34 -16.34 18.08
CA ILE A 210 -10.08 -15.25 17.13
C ILE A 210 -11.36 -14.45 16.85
N TYR A 211 -12.49 -15.13 16.65
CA TYR A 211 -13.80 -14.48 16.47
C TYR A 211 -14.24 -13.73 17.72
N LEU A 212 -14.18 -14.34 18.91
CA LEU A 212 -14.52 -13.68 20.18
C LEU A 212 -13.62 -12.46 20.45
N ILE A 213 -12.33 -12.53 20.13
CA ILE A 213 -11.37 -11.42 20.27
C ILE A 213 -11.68 -10.31 19.26
N THR A 214 -11.99 -10.66 18.02
CA THR A 214 -12.40 -9.71 16.98
C THR A 214 -13.68 -8.98 17.41
N CYS A 215 -14.71 -9.71 17.84
CA CYS A 215 -15.94 -9.12 18.36
C CYS A 215 -15.73 -8.26 19.62
N SER A 216 -14.84 -8.66 20.53
CA SER A 216 -14.53 -7.95 21.78
C SER A 216 -13.74 -6.66 21.55
N CYS A 217 -12.88 -6.63 20.53
CA CYS A 217 -12.17 -5.42 20.12
C CYS A 217 -13.12 -4.43 19.42
N LEU A 218 -14.12 -4.94 18.69
CA LEU A 218 -15.05 -4.15 17.88
C LEU A 218 -16.21 -3.53 18.67
N CYS A 219 -16.61 -4.07 19.83
CA CYS A 219 -17.70 -3.53 20.65
C CYS A 219 -17.30 -2.38 21.60
N GLY A 220 -16.10 -1.82 21.46
CA GLY A 220 -15.68 -0.60 22.15
C GLY A 220 -15.44 -0.73 23.67
N GLN A 221 -15.56 -1.94 24.25
CA GLN A 221 -15.31 -2.17 25.68
C GLN A 221 -13.83 -2.41 26.02
N ASN A 222 -12.95 -2.65 25.05
CA ASN A 222 -11.52 -2.82 25.30
C ASN A 222 -10.64 -2.23 24.18
N ARG A 223 -10.46 -0.90 24.19
CA ARG A 223 -9.44 -0.23 23.35
C ARG A 223 -8.02 -0.77 23.60
N TYR A 224 -7.75 -1.31 24.79
CA TYR A 224 -6.45 -1.87 25.18
C TYR A 224 -6.09 -3.20 24.51
N LEU A 225 -7.07 -4.02 24.10
CA LEU A 225 -6.78 -5.27 23.39
C LEU A 225 -6.42 -5.02 21.92
N LEU A 226 -6.98 -3.95 21.33
CA LEU A 226 -6.66 -3.46 19.98
C LEU A 226 -5.22 -2.94 19.86
N SER A 227 -4.63 -2.39 20.92
CA SER A 227 -3.23 -1.98 20.94
C SER A 227 -2.26 -3.14 21.17
N SER A 228 -2.72 -4.23 21.78
CA SER A 228 -1.85 -5.33 22.24
C SER A 228 -1.70 -6.47 21.23
N TRP A 229 -2.64 -6.64 20.29
CA TRP A 229 -2.65 -7.77 19.33
C TRP A 229 -2.57 -7.37 17.84
N LYS A 230 -2.08 -6.16 17.58
CA LYS A 230 -2.03 -5.52 16.24
C LYS A 230 -1.27 -6.26 15.11
N PRO A 231 -0.18 -7.04 15.31
CA PRO A 231 0.62 -7.45 14.14
C PRO A 231 0.29 -8.83 13.52
N LEU A 232 -0.06 -9.85 14.30
CA LEU A 232 0.02 -11.24 13.82
C LEU A 232 -1.32 -11.86 13.39
N VAL A 233 -2.42 -11.51 14.07
CA VAL A 233 -3.74 -12.09 13.76
C VAL A 233 -4.48 -11.21 12.74
N LEU A 234 -4.40 -9.88 12.89
CA LEU A 234 -4.97 -8.93 11.93
C LEU A 234 -4.31 -9.01 10.54
N SER A 235 -3.00 -9.19 10.44
CA SER A 235 -2.32 -9.30 9.14
C SER A 235 -2.69 -10.56 8.37
N LYS A 236 -2.98 -11.67 9.06
CA LYS A 236 -3.40 -12.93 8.43
C LYS A 236 -4.85 -12.86 7.96
N ILE A 237 -5.72 -12.28 8.79
CA ILE A 237 -7.16 -12.11 8.53
C ILE A 237 -7.43 -11.05 7.45
N LEU A 238 -6.65 -9.96 7.42
CA LEU A 238 -6.75 -8.91 6.41
C LEU A 238 -6.17 -9.35 5.06
N LYS A 239 -5.17 -10.26 5.03
CA LYS A 239 -4.66 -10.82 3.76
C LYS A 239 -5.69 -11.70 3.03
N GLU A 240 -6.60 -12.35 3.74
CA GLU A 240 -7.55 -13.29 3.14
C GLU A 240 -8.89 -12.63 2.72
N THR A 241 -9.16 -11.36 3.09
CA THR A 241 -10.48 -10.72 2.90
C THR A 241 -10.60 -9.59 1.88
N TYR A 242 -9.52 -9.17 1.24
CA TYR A 242 -9.60 -8.14 0.20
C TYR A 242 -9.57 -8.79 -1.17
N PHE A 243 -10.75 -8.88 -1.75
CA PHE A 243 -10.88 -9.03 -3.17
C PHE A 243 -11.96 -8.00 -3.55
N VAL A 244 -11.53 -6.81 -3.93
CA VAL A 244 -12.29 -5.85 -4.73
C VAL A 244 -11.31 -5.51 -5.82
N GLU A 245 -11.66 -5.84 -7.06
CA GLU A 245 -10.86 -5.66 -8.28
C GLU A 245 -9.34 -5.62 -8.06
N MET A 246 -8.69 -6.78 -8.08
CA MET A 246 -7.27 -6.78 -8.37
C MET A 246 -7.12 -6.43 -9.85
N THR A 247 -6.87 -5.15 -10.14
CA THR A 247 -5.63 -4.88 -10.86
C THR A 247 -4.55 -5.62 -10.08
N THR A 248 -3.78 -6.49 -10.74
CA THR A 248 -2.59 -7.08 -10.11
C THR A 248 -1.92 -5.98 -9.30
N PRO A 249 -1.68 -6.14 -7.98
CA PRO A 249 -1.03 -5.09 -7.20
C PRO A 249 0.24 -4.74 -7.97
N GLY A 250 0.29 -3.50 -8.45
CA GLY A 250 1.38 -3.08 -9.32
C GLY A 250 2.69 -3.34 -8.60
N PHE A 251 3.67 -3.85 -9.32
CA PHE A 251 4.99 -4.02 -8.76
C PHE A 251 5.57 -2.63 -8.46
N GLU A 252 6.06 -2.42 -7.24
CA GLU A 252 6.71 -1.16 -6.90
C GLU A 252 8.11 -1.14 -7.52
N GLY A 253 8.23 -0.48 -8.67
CA GLY A 253 9.51 -0.29 -9.33
C GLY A 253 10.45 0.65 -8.58
N ALA A 254 9.92 1.66 -7.88
CA ALA A 254 10.73 2.68 -7.21
C ALA A 254 11.68 2.08 -6.16
N GLU A 255 12.95 2.45 -6.25
CA GLU A 255 14.03 1.79 -5.52
C GLU A 255 14.35 2.45 -4.18
N LYS A 256 14.79 1.59 -3.27
CA LYS A 256 15.41 1.94 -1.99
C LYS A 256 16.90 1.70 -2.14
N ILE A 257 17.72 2.70 -1.86
CA ILE A 257 19.17 2.66 -2.06
C ILE A 257 19.85 2.93 -0.72
N LEU A 258 20.75 2.02 -0.33
CA LEU A 258 21.54 2.15 0.89
C LEU A 258 23.02 2.01 0.54
N GLN A 259 23.76 3.10 0.68
CA GLN A 259 25.20 3.14 0.51
C GLN A 259 25.86 3.12 1.90
N ILE A 260 26.80 2.20 2.10
CA ILE A 260 27.57 2.08 3.33
C ILE A 260 29.04 2.15 2.98
N LYS A 261 29.75 3.04 3.66
CA LYS A 261 31.19 3.21 3.52
C LYS A 261 31.88 3.01 4.86
N ILE A 262 32.98 2.29 4.82
CA ILE A 262 33.83 2.04 5.99
C ILE A 262 35.15 2.82 5.88
N GLU A 263 35.75 3.08 7.04
CA GLU A 263 37.07 3.69 7.14
C GLU A 263 38.09 2.81 6.40
N SER A 264 38.89 3.43 5.53
CA SER A 264 39.79 2.74 4.59
C SER A 264 40.62 1.66 5.27
N VAL A 265 40.44 0.42 4.81
CA VAL A 265 41.22 -0.75 5.24
C VAL A 265 42.14 -1.17 4.11
N LYS A 266 43.29 -1.77 4.48
CA LYS A 266 44.25 -2.39 3.56
C LYS A 266 43.53 -3.34 2.57
N PRO A 267 44.03 -3.48 1.32
CA PRO A 267 43.44 -4.37 0.30
C PRO A 267 43.18 -5.78 0.86
N ASN A 268 42.06 -6.38 0.46
CA ASN A 268 41.64 -7.74 0.89
C ASN A 268 41.32 -7.90 2.39
N LYS A 269 41.13 -6.80 3.14
CA LYS A 269 40.57 -6.83 4.51
C LYS A 269 39.26 -6.06 4.65
N GLY A 270 38.79 -5.44 3.57
CA GLY A 270 37.56 -4.67 3.51
C GLY A 270 36.29 -5.52 3.36
N LEU A 271 35.24 -4.90 2.84
CA LEU A 271 33.91 -5.51 2.70
C LEU A 271 33.92 -6.72 1.75
N ARG A 272 34.79 -6.72 0.74
CA ARG A 272 34.96 -7.89 -0.16
C ARG A 272 35.46 -9.15 0.52
N ALA A 273 36.12 -9.04 1.67
CA ALA A 273 36.55 -10.20 2.44
C ALA A 273 35.40 -10.88 3.21
N ILE A 274 34.18 -10.30 3.15
CA ILE A 274 32.96 -10.89 3.72
C ILE A 274 32.46 -11.97 2.74
N PRO A 275 32.29 -13.23 3.20
CA PRO A 275 31.82 -14.31 2.35
C PRO A 275 30.44 -14.03 1.75
N GLN A 276 30.20 -14.49 0.52
CA GLN A 276 28.88 -14.41 -0.13
C GLN A 276 27.75 -14.99 0.74
N SER A 277 28.00 -16.07 1.48
CA SER A 277 27.01 -16.64 2.41
C SER A 277 26.60 -15.66 3.51
N THR A 278 27.52 -14.81 3.96
CA THR A 278 27.22 -13.76 4.94
C THR A 278 26.40 -12.64 4.30
N TRP A 279 26.72 -12.25 3.07
CA TRP A 279 25.88 -11.32 2.31
C TRP A 279 24.47 -11.85 2.09
N GLN A 280 24.33 -13.14 1.79
CA GLN A 280 23.01 -13.78 1.69
C GLN A 280 22.23 -13.69 3.01
N LEU A 281 22.87 -13.97 4.16
CA LEU A 281 22.21 -13.83 5.48
C LEU A 281 21.76 -12.39 5.77
N ILE A 282 22.52 -11.39 5.30
CA ILE A 282 22.13 -9.98 5.42
C ILE A 282 20.92 -9.70 4.51
N LEU A 283 20.93 -10.20 3.27
CA LEU A 283 19.85 -10.01 2.29
C LEU A 283 18.55 -10.76 2.67
N ASP A 284 18.65 -11.90 3.37
CA ASP A 284 17.50 -12.63 3.91
C ASP A 284 16.66 -11.76 4.88
N GLU A 285 17.30 -10.81 5.57
CA GLU A 285 16.62 -9.86 6.44
C GLU A 285 15.85 -8.80 5.64
N ALA A 286 16.36 -8.39 4.47
CA ALA A 286 15.64 -7.56 3.51
C ALA A 286 14.60 -8.32 2.66
N LYS A 287 14.51 -9.65 2.81
CA LYS A 287 13.65 -10.55 2.02
C LYS A 287 14.03 -10.60 0.53
N CYS A 288 15.33 -10.60 0.22
CA CYS A 288 15.84 -10.78 -1.13
C CYS A 288 16.95 -11.85 -1.19
N SER A 289 17.18 -12.41 -2.38
CA SER A 289 18.15 -13.49 -2.60
C SER A 289 19.11 -13.17 -3.73
N ILE A 290 20.34 -13.68 -3.64
CA ILE A 290 21.33 -13.58 -4.71
C ILE A 290 20.98 -14.59 -5.81
N VAL A 291 20.77 -14.08 -7.02
CA VAL A 291 20.52 -14.88 -8.23
C VAL A 291 21.82 -15.26 -8.91
N ASN A 292 22.69 -14.27 -9.14
CA ASN A 292 23.99 -14.46 -9.76
C ASN A 292 25.01 -13.44 -9.25
N SER A 293 26.28 -13.63 -9.60
CA SER A 293 27.35 -12.71 -9.23
C SER A 293 28.45 -12.64 -10.29
N ILE A 294 28.97 -11.44 -10.50
CA ILE A 294 30.17 -11.18 -11.28
C ILE A 294 31.21 -10.42 -10.46
N CYS A 295 32.48 -10.59 -10.81
CA CYS A 295 33.59 -9.91 -10.16
C CYS A 295 34.56 -9.39 -11.23
N LEU A 296 34.97 -8.13 -11.11
CA LEU A 296 35.97 -7.50 -11.97
C LEU A 296 36.82 -6.55 -11.13
N GLY A 297 38.15 -6.73 -11.17
CA GLY A 297 39.07 -5.96 -10.33
C GLY A 297 38.69 -6.03 -8.85
N ASP A 298 38.53 -4.85 -8.24
CA ASP A 298 38.19 -4.66 -6.83
C ASP A 298 36.68 -4.47 -6.57
N SER A 299 35.83 -4.85 -7.54
CA SER A 299 34.37 -4.77 -7.43
C SER A 299 33.69 -6.12 -7.63
N THR A 300 32.71 -6.43 -6.80
CA THR A 300 31.80 -7.58 -6.95
C THR A 300 30.37 -7.06 -7.06
N ALA A 301 29.63 -7.53 -8.06
CA ALA A 301 28.21 -7.24 -8.23
C ALA A 301 27.40 -8.53 -8.05
N TYR A 302 26.33 -8.43 -7.27
CA TYR A 302 25.36 -9.48 -7.08
C TYR A 302 24.04 -9.03 -7.71
N LEU A 303 23.55 -9.81 -8.67
CA LEU A 303 22.20 -9.65 -9.18
C LEU A 303 21.24 -10.33 -8.21
N LEU A 304 20.25 -9.58 -7.73
CA LEU A 304 19.30 -10.04 -6.72
C LEU A 304 17.96 -10.42 -7.35
N SER A 305 17.13 -11.15 -6.61
CA SER A 305 15.75 -11.43 -6.98
C SER A 305 14.90 -10.16 -7.10
N GLU A 306 15.32 -9.07 -6.44
CA GLU A 306 14.61 -7.79 -6.31
C GLU A 306 15.61 -6.61 -6.42
N SER A 307 16.40 -6.55 -7.50
CA SER A 307 17.44 -5.52 -7.84
C SER A 307 18.92 -5.96 -7.66
N SER A 308 19.78 -5.23 -6.92
CA SER A 308 21.24 -5.39 -7.00
C SER A 308 21.99 -5.09 -5.69
N LEU A 309 23.15 -5.73 -5.50
CA LEU A 309 24.13 -5.39 -4.45
C LEU A 309 25.52 -5.26 -5.05
N PHE A 310 26.17 -4.11 -4.84
CA PHE A 310 27.57 -3.88 -5.21
C PHE A 310 28.45 -3.87 -3.96
N VAL A 311 29.59 -4.57 -4.02
CA VAL A 311 30.57 -4.65 -2.92
C VAL A 311 31.96 -4.37 -3.47
N MET A 312 32.51 -3.23 -3.07
CA MET A 312 33.92 -2.85 -3.23
C MET A 312 34.66 -3.02 -1.91
N ASP A 313 35.96 -2.73 -1.87
CA ASP A 313 36.76 -2.91 -0.64
C ASP A 313 36.28 -2.01 0.52
N SER A 314 35.93 -0.75 0.27
CA SER A 314 35.51 0.20 1.31
C SER A 314 34.04 0.61 1.24
N THR A 315 33.32 0.24 0.19
CA THR A 315 31.93 0.67 -0.04
C THR A 315 31.08 -0.53 -0.44
N CYS A 316 29.86 -0.61 0.09
CA CYS A 316 28.81 -1.44 -0.50
C CYS A 316 27.54 -0.62 -0.74
N ILE A 317 26.80 -1.02 -1.77
CA ILE A 317 25.58 -0.33 -2.22
C ILE A 317 24.51 -1.39 -2.40
N PHE A 318 23.51 -1.34 -1.54
CA PHE A 318 22.29 -2.12 -1.68
C PHE A 318 21.28 -1.31 -2.48
N LYS A 319 20.67 -1.95 -3.47
CA LYS A 319 19.56 -1.41 -4.22
C LYS A 319 18.46 -2.47 -4.28
N THR A 320 17.27 -2.11 -3.81
CA THR A 320 16.15 -3.05 -3.73
C THR A 320 14.83 -2.40 -4.13
N CYS A 321 13.98 -3.14 -4.81
CA CYS A 321 12.64 -2.69 -5.25
C CYS A 321 11.52 -3.52 -4.57
N GLY A 322 10.27 -3.34 -5.00
CA GLY A 322 9.12 -4.05 -4.47
C GLY A 322 8.85 -3.76 -3.00
N GLN A 323 8.52 -4.80 -2.24
CA GLN A 323 8.19 -4.74 -0.80
C GLN A 323 9.38 -5.14 0.11
N THR A 324 10.59 -5.12 -0.42
CA THR A 324 11.81 -5.44 0.31
C THR A 324 12.03 -4.51 1.52
N GLN A 325 12.62 -5.07 2.58
CA GLN A 325 12.75 -4.39 3.88
C GLN A 325 14.18 -3.88 4.11
N LEU A 326 14.72 -3.17 3.13
CA LEU A 326 16.15 -2.78 3.06
C LEU A 326 16.76 -2.27 4.37
N LEU A 327 16.13 -1.34 5.10
CA LEU A 327 16.75 -0.77 6.30
C LEU A 327 17.04 -1.80 7.40
N ARG A 328 16.37 -2.95 7.40
CA ARG A 328 16.64 -4.03 8.37
C ARG A 328 18.02 -4.67 8.21
N VAL A 329 18.70 -4.46 7.09
CA VAL A 329 20.08 -4.94 6.90
C VAL A 329 21.07 -4.18 7.78
N ILE A 330 20.77 -2.93 8.16
CA ILE A 330 21.72 -2.04 8.83
C ILE A 330 22.24 -2.64 10.14
N PRO A 331 21.40 -3.12 11.09
CA PRO A 331 21.91 -3.74 12.32
C PRO A 331 22.83 -4.94 12.08
N LEU A 332 22.50 -5.80 11.11
CA LEU A 332 23.31 -6.97 10.76
C LEU A 332 24.64 -6.57 10.13
N VAL A 333 24.63 -5.59 9.22
CA VAL A 333 25.85 -5.03 8.64
C VAL A 333 26.73 -4.47 9.76
N MET A 334 26.19 -3.66 10.66
CA MET A 334 26.92 -3.09 11.79
C MET A 334 27.54 -4.16 12.70
N GLU A 335 26.83 -5.26 12.94
CA GLU A 335 27.36 -6.40 13.70
C GLU A 335 28.54 -7.08 12.97
N VAL A 336 28.42 -7.28 11.65
CA VAL A 336 29.49 -7.84 10.81
C VAL A 336 30.71 -6.93 10.79
N LEU A 337 30.52 -5.61 10.64
CA LEU A 337 31.60 -4.63 10.69
C LEU A 337 32.34 -4.71 12.03
N LYS A 338 31.60 -4.68 13.14
CA LYS A 338 32.16 -4.79 14.49
C LYS A 338 32.97 -6.07 14.69
N LYS A 339 32.45 -7.22 14.27
CA LYS A 339 33.12 -8.52 14.36
C LYS A 339 34.44 -8.58 13.58
N ARG A 340 34.54 -7.81 12.49
CA ARG A 340 35.73 -7.74 11.63
C ARG A 340 36.67 -6.60 11.98
N GLY A 341 36.35 -5.79 12.99
CA GLY A 341 37.13 -4.59 13.33
C GLY A 341 37.08 -3.51 12.25
N LEU A 342 35.99 -3.48 11.47
CA LEU A 342 35.74 -2.47 10.47
C LEU A 342 34.88 -1.37 11.07
N GLN A 343 35.15 -0.12 10.70
CA GLN A 343 34.46 1.03 11.26
C GLN A 343 33.62 1.73 10.20
N LEU A 344 32.35 1.99 10.52
CA LEU A 344 31.47 2.80 9.67
C LEU A 344 32.01 4.23 9.59
N GLU A 345 32.17 4.73 8.38
CA GLU A 345 32.58 6.11 8.08
C GLU A 345 31.37 6.95 7.66
N PHE A 346 30.57 6.40 6.74
CA PHE A 346 29.45 7.10 6.14
C PHE A 346 28.32 6.13 5.77
N LEU A 347 27.08 6.58 5.91
CA LEU A 347 25.89 5.87 5.45
C LEU A 347 24.95 6.85 4.76
N LEU A 348 24.45 6.48 3.59
CA LEU A 348 23.45 7.24 2.84
C LEU A 348 22.30 6.32 2.49
N TYR A 349 21.10 6.67 2.95
CA TYR A 349 19.86 6.04 2.51
C TYR A 349 19.08 7.04 1.66
N THR A 350 18.70 6.63 0.45
CA THR A 350 17.81 7.38 -0.42
C THR A 350 16.67 6.52 -0.93
N THR A 351 15.51 7.13 -1.11
CA THR A 351 14.37 6.52 -1.79
C THR A 351 13.57 7.61 -2.47
N LYS A 352 13.04 7.31 -3.66
CA LYS A 352 12.01 8.14 -4.28
C LYS A 352 10.67 7.88 -3.59
N ASP A 353 9.72 8.81 -3.73
CA ASP A 353 8.33 8.56 -3.39
C ASP A 353 7.78 7.35 -4.15
N PHE A 354 6.99 6.53 -3.45
CA PHE A 354 6.47 5.26 -3.94
C PHE A 354 5.21 5.46 -4.77
N LEU A 355 5.00 4.60 -5.78
CA LEU A 355 3.74 4.55 -6.52
C LEU A 355 2.63 3.89 -5.69
N PHE A 356 3.00 2.95 -4.83
CA PHE A 356 2.12 2.18 -3.94
C PHE A 356 2.63 2.22 -2.49
N PRO A 357 2.68 3.40 -1.84
CA PRO A 357 3.21 3.55 -0.48
C PRO A 357 2.47 2.68 0.55
N GLU A 358 1.17 2.44 0.36
CA GLU A 358 0.34 1.60 1.21
C GLU A 358 0.72 0.11 1.20
N ASN A 359 1.43 -0.35 0.16
CA ASN A 359 1.86 -1.73 0.01
C ASN A 359 3.24 -1.97 0.65
N GLN A 360 3.93 -0.92 1.09
CA GLN A 360 5.25 -1.04 1.70
C GLN A 360 5.16 -1.59 3.13
N ILE A 361 6.18 -2.38 3.51
CA ILE A 361 6.22 -3.08 4.80
C ILE A 361 7.21 -2.36 5.71
N PHE A 362 6.89 -2.27 7.01
CA PHE A 362 7.78 -1.72 8.02
C PHE A 362 9.22 -2.28 7.89
N PRO A 363 10.24 -1.42 7.86
CA PRO A 363 10.21 0.00 8.25
C PRO A 363 9.85 1.01 7.12
N HIS A 364 9.42 0.56 5.94
CA HIS A 364 9.20 1.42 4.77
C HIS A 364 7.74 1.82 4.53
N ASN A 365 6.82 1.46 5.42
CA ASN A 365 5.38 1.72 5.27
C ASN A 365 5.01 3.22 5.33
N SER A 366 5.94 4.08 5.72
CA SER A 366 5.93 5.52 5.46
C SER A 366 7.35 6.07 5.55
N TRP A 367 7.57 7.28 5.04
CA TRP A 367 8.85 7.97 5.25
C TRP A 367 9.12 8.22 6.74
N ASP A 368 8.12 8.67 7.51
CA ASP A 368 8.25 8.91 8.95
C ASP A 368 8.71 7.65 9.71
N GLU A 369 8.20 6.47 9.34
CA GLU A 369 8.63 5.21 9.95
C GLU A 369 10.06 4.83 9.54
N SER A 370 10.44 5.09 8.28
CA SER A 370 11.81 4.88 7.80
C SER A 370 12.79 5.78 8.56
N GLU A 371 12.43 7.05 8.71
CA GLU A 371 13.19 8.05 9.47
C GLU A 371 13.28 7.67 10.95
N ASN A 372 12.16 7.30 11.60
CA ASN A 372 12.16 6.86 13.00
C ASN A 372 13.03 5.62 13.21
N TYR A 373 12.98 4.66 12.29
CA TYR A 373 13.82 3.47 12.33
C TYR A 373 15.30 3.84 12.23
N LEU A 374 15.67 4.68 11.26
CA LEU A 374 17.04 5.17 11.09
C LEU A 374 17.53 5.96 12.32
N ARG A 375 16.69 6.84 12.87
CA ARG A 375 16.99 7.61 14.08
C ARG A 375 17.13 6.74 15.32
N SER A 376 16.47 5.59 15.38
CA SER A 376 16.70 4.63 16.47
C SER A 376 18.12 4.04 16.48
N ILE A 377 18.79 4.06 15.32
CA ILE A 377 20.17 3.60 15.13
C ILE A 377 21.15 4.78 15.19
N PHE A 378 20.77 5.93 14.63
CA PHE A 378 21.57 7.14 14.49
C PHE A 378 20.78 8.37 14.99
N PRO A 379 20.71 8.61 16.33
CA PRO A 379 19.78 9.58 16.92
C PRO A 379 20.01 11.06 16.54
N GLU A 380 21.28 11.42 16.32
CA GLU A 380 21.69 12.82 16.11
C GLU A 380 21.48 13.31 14.66
N GLU A 381 21.26 12.40 13.71
CA GLU A 381 21.16 12.73 12.29
C GLU A 381 19.76 13.19 11.90
N ARG A 382 19.65 13.96 10.80
CA ARG A 382 18.35 14.39 10.27
C ARG A 382 18.17 14.05 8.81
N CYS A 383 16.93 13.72 8.47
CA CYS A 383 16.47 13.55 7.10
C CYS A 383 16.43 14.88 6.34
N THR A 384 16.61 14.80 5.03
CA THR A 384 16.44 15.92 4.10
C THR A 384 15.61 15.45 2.91
N ILE A 385 14.74 16.32 2.40
CA ILE A 385 13.99 16.09 1.17
C ILE A 385 14.69 16.84 0.05
N LEU A 386 15.04 16.12 -1.01
CA LEU A 386 15.60 16.67 -2.23
C LEU A 386 14.48 16.67 -3.28
N GLY A 387 13.96 17.84 -3.66
CA GLY A 387 12.80 17.94 -4.56
C GLY A 387 11.67 18.81 -4.01
N ASP A 388 10.60 18.96 -4.78
CA ASP A 388 9.35 19.55 -4.30
C ASP A 388 8.60 18.51 -3.46
N PRO A 389 8.31 18.75 -2.17
CA PRO A 389 7.54 17.82 -1.35
C PRO A 389 6.15 17.48 -1.89
N ASN A 390 5.58 18.32 -2.77
CA ASN A 390 4.29 18.09 -3.42
C ASN A 390 4.42 17.52 -4.84
N GLY A 391 5.63 17.28 -5.33
CA GLY A 391 5.93 16.74 -6.65
C GLY A 391 6.87 15.54 -6.56
N ASP A 392 7.55 15.20 -7.66
CA ASP A 392 8.56 14.15 -7.66
C ASP A 392 9.76 14.56 -6.77
N HIS A 393 10.04 13.78 -5.71
CA HIS A 393 11.13 14.06 -4.78
C HIS A 393 11.86 12.80 -4.33
N VAL A 394 13.05 12.99 -3.77
CA VAL A 394 13.87 11.95 -3.15
C VAL A 394 14.02 12.27 -1.68
N PHE A 395 13.68 11.30 -0.85
CA PHE A 395 13.98 11.35 0.55
C PHE A 395 15.41 10.89 0.81
N MET A 396 16.12 11.60 1.67
CA MET A 396 17.52 11.35 1.98
C MET A 396 17.75 11.32 3.48
N PHE A 397 18.48 10.32 3.94
CA PHE A 397 19.05 10.25 5.28
C PHE A 397 20.54 9.97 5.14
N SER A 398 21.39 10.78 5.78
CA SER A 398 22.83 10.53 5.80
C SER A 398 23.40 10.62 7.20
N TYR A 399 24.30 9.70 7.51
CA TYR A 399 25.12 9.67 8.72
C TYR A 399 26.58 9.81 8.32
N SER A 400 27.28 10.71 8.98
CA SER A 400 28.72 10.89 8.85
C SER A 400 29.36 10.78 10.22
N ARG A 401 30.42 9.98 10.33
CA ARG A 401 31.17 9.91 11.58
C ARG A 401 31.77 11.28 11.90
N PRO A 402 31.55 11.85 13.10
CA PRO A 402 32.12 13.13 13.48
C PRO A 402 33.65 13.11 13.38
N SER A 403 34.23 14.13 12.75
CA SER A 403 35.68 14.33 12.77
C SER A 403 36.10 14.77 14.18
N PRO A 404 37.29 14.39 14.68
CA PRO A 404 37.85 14.96 15.91
C PRO A 404 37.88 16.50 15.92
N ASP A 405 37.95 17.14 14.75
CA ASP A 405 37.96 18.59 14.56
C ASP A 405 36.59 19.27 14.70
N ASP A 406 35.47 18.54 14.68
CA ASP A 406 34.10 19.12 14.74
C ASP A 406 33.65 19.51 16.17
N SER A 407 34.57 19.51 17.14
CA SER A 407 34.29 19.77 18.56
C SER A 407 34.38 21.24 18.98
N LEU A 408 34.57 22.17 18.04
CA LEU A 408 34.49 23.61 18.32
C LEU A 408 33.07 24.14 18.04
N PRO A 409 32.45 24.91 18.96
CA PRO A 409 31.10 25.43 18.76
C PRO A 409 31.05 26.32 17.51
N LEU A 410 30.10 26.06 16.63
CA LEU A 410 29.74 26.95 15.51
C LEU A 410 29.17 28.25 16.09
N GLU A 411 30.00 29.29 16.21
CA GLU A 411 29.51 30.67 16.27
C GLU A 411 28.90 30.99 14.90
N VAL A 412 27.58 31.15 14.87
CA VAL A 412 26.86 31.59 13.67
C VAL A 412 27.06 33.10 13.53
N GLU A 413 28.11 33.50 12.84
CA GLU A 413 28.26 34.84 12.27
C GLU A 413 27.61 34.86 10.88
N PRO A 414 26.66 35.76 10.59
CA PRO A 414 26.04 35.86 9.28
C PRO A 414 26.90 36.78 8.41
N GLU A 415 27.67 36.24 7.46
CA GLU A 415 28.36 37.11 6.49
C GLU A 415 28.26 36.70 5.03
N GLU A 416 28.16 37.79 4.25
CA GLU A 416 27.91 37.94 2.84
C GLU A 416 29.09 37.48 1.97
N TYR A 417 28.78 37.27 0.69
CA TYR A 417 29.73 36.91 -0.36
C TYR A 417 30.98 37.79 -0.39
N SER A 418 32.16 37.17 -0.33
CA SER A 418 33.43 37.77 -0.75
C SER A 418 34.44 36.70 -1.18
N THR A 419 34.89 36.82 -2.42
CA THR A 419 35.91 36.01 -3.07
C THR A 419 37.30 36.32 -2.51
N ASN A 420 38.11 35.30 -2.17
CA ASN A 420 39.55 35.31 -2.47
C ASN A 420 40.24 33.95 -2.28
N SER A 421 41.00 33.58 -3.30
CA SER A 421 41.88 32.42 -3.41
C SER A 421 43.14 32.54 -2.55
N LEU A 422 43.52 31.49 -1.82
CA LEU A 422 44.88 31.32 -1.30
C LEU A 422 45.35 29.86 -1.44
N SER A 423 46.48 29.70 -2.11
CA SER A 423 47.22 28.45 -2.32
C SER A 423 48.30 28.27 -1.26
N TYR A 424 48.58 27.03 -0.84
CA TYR A 424 49.75 26.70 -0.01
C TYR A 424 50.58 25.55 -0.62
N PRO A 425 51.91 25.54 -0.42
CA PRO A 425 52.86 24.85 -1.29
C PRO A 425 53.22 23.44 -0.79
N TYR A 426 53.51 22.57 -1.75
CA TYR A 426 53.95 21.18 -1.59
C TYR A 426 55.42 21.08 -1.16
N ARG A 427 55.78 20.17 -0.24
CA ARG A 427 57.17 19.75 0.03
C ARG A 427 57.33 18.27 -0.31
N GLU A 428 58.24 17.97 -1.24
CA GLU A 428 58.65 16.62 -1.64
C GLU A 428 59.63 15.98 -0.65
N GLY A 429 59.52 14.66 -0.42
CA GLY A 429 60.61 13.90 0.19
C GLY A 429 60.31 12.66 1.06
N SER A 430 59.27 11.86 0.80
CA SER A 430 59.10 10.56 1.49
C SER A 430 58.66 9.43 0.54
N PRO A 431 59.33 8.25 0.51
CA PRO A 431 59.04 7.15 -0.41
C PRO A 431 57.97 6.19 0.15
N VAL A 432 56.87 6.76 0.66
CA VAL A 432 55.63 6.02 0.90
C VAL A 432 54.60 6.68 0.01
N PHE A 433 54.14 5.97 -1.01
CA PHE A 433 53.04 6.41 -1.88
C PHE A 433 51.74 6.37 -1.05
N SER A 434 51.57 7.34 -0.15
CA SER A 434 50.33 7.63 0.56
C SER A 434 49.42 8.44 -0.37
N GLY A 435 48.88 7.76 -1.38
CA GLY A 435 47.95 8.33 -2.35
C GLY A 435 46.48 8.35 -1.89
N GLN A 436 46.18 8.02 -0.64
CA GLN A 436 44.83 8.18 -0.10
C GLN A 436 44.75 9.48 0.71
N ARG A 437 44.42 10.56 0.01
CA ARG A 437 43.91 11.78 0.64
C ARG A 437 42.50 11.49 1.14
N SER A 438 42.21 11.95 2.36
CA SER A 438 40.97 11.75 3.10
C SER A 438 39.71 12.01 2.26
N PHE A 439 38.78 11.05 2.27
CA PHE A 439 37.45 11.19 1.68
C PHE A 439 36.44 11.43 2.82
N CYS A 440 35.74 12.57 2.84
CA CYS A 440 34.48 12.74 3.56
C CYS A 440 33.31 12.66 2.56
N GLU A 441 32.17 12.06 2.96
CA GLU A 441 30.93 11.82 2.18
C GLU A 441 31.07 11.34 0.72
N GLY A 442 32.14 10.61 0.40
CA GLY A 442 32.38 10.09 -0.94
C GLY A 442 33.66 10.66 -1.57
N GLY A 443 34.24 11.72 -1.01
CA GLY A 443 35.52 12.36 -1.36
C GLY A 443 35.74 12.73 -2.83
N PRO A 444 36.91 13.32 -3.15
CA PRO A 444 37.13 14.10 -4.38
C PRO A 444 36.89 13.37 -5.70
N ASP A 445 36.88 12.04 -5.70
CA ASP A 445 36.68 11.24 -6.93
C ASP A 445 35.31 10.54 -6.98
N SER A 446 34.36 10.89 -6.10
CA SER A 446 33.00 10.34 -6.16
C SER A 446 32.07 11.16 -7.04
N CYS A 447 31.43 10.43 -7.97
CA CYS A 447 30.23 10.85 -8.67
C CYS A 447 29.26 9.66 -8.67
N PHE A 448 28.00 9.91 -8.39
CA PHE A 448 26.92 8.93 -8.42
C PHE A 448 25.75 9.51 -9.20
N LEU A 449 25.41 8.93 -10.34
CA LEU A 449 24.30 9.33 -11.20
C LEU A 449 23.17 8.32 -11.07
N ASN A 450 21.94 8.79 -10.91
CA ASN A 450 20.71 8.00 -10.95
C ASN A 450 19.69 8.65 -11.90
N LEU A 451 19.07 7.85 -12.77
CA LEU A 451 17.96 8.21 -13.65
C LEU A 451 16.78 7.31 -13.29
N MET A 452 15.66 7.92 -12.90
CA MET A 452 14.41 7.25 -12.54
C MET A 452 13.36 7.65 -13.56
N MET A 453 12.91 6.71 -14.38
CA MET A 453 12.15 6.93 -15.60
C MET A 453 10.77 6.29 -15.49
N TYR A 454 9.74 7.04 -15.85
CA TYR A 454 8.34 6.62 -15.73
C TYR A 454 7.65 6.65 -17.08
N ASP A 455 6.65 5.78 -17.24
CA ASP A 455 5.79 5.74 -18.41
C ASP A 455 6.60 5.55 -19.70
N MET A 456 7.44 4.50 -19.74
CA MET A 456 8.24 4.13 -20.91
C MET A 456 7.35 3.91 -22.14
N ALA A 457 7.90 4.19 -23.33
CA ALA A 457 7.22 3.92 -24.60
C ALA A 457 6.81 2.44 -24.74
N ASP A 458 5.62 2.19 -25.30
CA ASP A 458 5.05 0.85 -25.45
C ASP A 458 5.98 -0.08 -26.26
N GLU A 459 6.70 0.45 -27.25
CA GLU A 459 7.67 -0.26 -28.09
C GLU A 459 8.88 -0.75 -27.27
N ALA A 460 9.40 0.10 -26.38
CA ALA A 460 10.51 -0.25 -25.49
C ALA A 460 10.06 -1.25 -24.42
N SER A 461 8.92 -1.00 -23.78
CA SER A 461 8.35 -1.84 -22.71
C SER A 461 8.14 -3.29 -23.18
N LYS A 462 7.58 -3.51 -24.38
CA LYS A 462 7.31 -4.85 -24.95
C LYS A 462 8.55 -5.75 -25.03
N LEU A 463 9.75 -5.19 -25.15
CA LEU A 463 10.97 -5.97 -25.28
C LEU A 463 11.36 -6.67 -23.97
N PHE A 464 10.88 -6.17 -22.83
CA PHE A 464 11.12 -6.74 -21.50
C PHE A 464 10.08 -7.78 -21.04
N PHE A 465 9.15 -8.15 -21.92
CA PHE A 465 8.26 -9.31 -21.73
C PHE A 465 8.90 -10.57 -22.31
N LYS A 466 8.76 -11.67 -21.58
CA LYS A 466 9.24 -12.99 -21.99
C LYS A 466 8.26 -13.58 -23.01
N ASP A 467 8.80 -14.07 -24.13
CA ASP A 467 8.03 -14.71 -25.21
C ASP A 467 8.31 -16.22 -25.32
N GLY A 468 8.96 -16.78 -24.29
CA GLY A 468 9.38 -18.18 -24.21
C GLY A 468 10.66 -18.53 -24.99
N LYS A 469 11.20 -17.64 -25.83
CA LYS A 469 12.44 -17.88 -26.59
C LYS A 469 13.55 -16.87 -26.29
N LYS A 470 13.18 -15.62 -26.04
CA LYS A 470 14.09 -14.50 -25.79
C LYS A 470 14.88 -14.70 -24.51
N THR A 471 16.20 -14.53 -24.59
CA THR A 471 17.10 -14.56 -23.43
C THR A 471 17.37 -13.14 -22.90
N ALA A 472 17.89 -13.04 -21.68
CA ALA A 472 18.30 -11.75 -21.12
C ALA A 472 19.34 -11.05 -22.00
N LYS A 473 20.32 -11.80 -22.51
CA LYS A 473 21.32 -11.30 -23.46
C LYS A 473 20.71 -10.75 -24.75
N ASP A 474 19.68 -11.41 -25.30
CA ASP A 474 19.00 -10.90 -26.49
C ASP A 474 18.36 -9.54 -26.22
N VAL A 475 17.75 -9.34 -25.04
CA VAL A 475 17.21 -8.04 -24.62
C VAL A 475 18.32 -7.00 -24.52
N THR A 476 19.42 -7.34 -23.86
CA THR A 476 20.61 -6.47 -23.68
C THR A 476 21.15 -5.96 -25.01
N ASP A 477 21.28 -6.85 -25.99
CA ASP A 477 21.84 -6.54 -27.29
C ASP A 477 20.81 -5.79 -28.18
N GLN A 478 19.53 -6.19 -28.19
CA GLN A 478 18.47 -5.54 -28.98
C GLN A 478 18.14 -4.13 -28.51
N MET A 479 18.11 -3.90 -27.19
CA MET A 479 17.87 -2.57 -26.60
C MET A 479 19.09 -1.65 -26.71
N GLY A 480 20.25 -2.16 -27.14
CA GLY A 480 21.49 -1.37 -27.20
C GLY A 480 22.11 -1.09 -25.83
N LEU A 481 21.67 -1.76 -24.76
CA LEU A 481 22.15 -1.50 -23.39
C LEU A 481 23.65 -1.79 -23.22
N ARG A 482 24.18 -2.78 -23.97
CA ARG A 482 25.62 -3.08 -24.02
C ARG A 482 26.46 -1.91 -24.53
N SER A 483 25.88 -1.05 -25.36
CA SER A 483 26.62 0.06 -25.98
C SER A 483 26.86 1.24 -25.04
N LEU A 484 26.13 1.32 -23.91
CA LEU A 484 26.33 2.36 -22.89
C LEU A 484 27.76 2.29 -22.31
N PHE A 485 28.25 1.09 -22.05
CA PHE A 485 29.62 0.83 -21.59
C PHE A 485 30.19 -0.41 -22.29
N PRO A 486 30.76 -0.28 -23.51
CA PRO A 486 31.13 -1.42 -24.36
C PRO A 486 32.17 -2.37 -23.75
N SER A 487 33.02 -1.85 -22.85
CA SER A 487 34.11 -2.60 -22.21
C SER A 487 33.68 -3.29 -20.91
N SER A 488 32.43 -3.12 -20.48
CA SER A 488 31.96 -3.63 -19.20
C SER A 488 31.67 -5.13 -19.22
N LEU A 489 31.88 -5.77 -18.06
CA LEU A 489 31.39 -7.12 -17.79
C LEU A 489 29.94 -7.03 -17.33
N ILE A 490 29.02 -7.64 -18.07
CA ILE A 490 27.57 -7.59 -17.83
C ILE A 490 27.06 -8.92 -17.28
N ASP A 491 26.20 -8.83 -16.27
CA ASP A 491 25.34 -9.91 -15.76
C ASP A 491 23.88 -9.45 -15.90
N ASP A 492 23.11 -10.12 -16.75
CA ASP A 492 21.73 -9.76 -17.08
C ASP A 492 20.73 -10.87 -16.74
N TYR A 493 19.51 -10.47 -16.40
CA TYR A 493 18.43 -11.40 -16.06
C TYR A 493 17.08 -10.89 -16.56
N LEU A 494 16.32 -11.79 -17.18
CA LEU A 494 14.95 -11.55 -17.69
C LEU A 494 13.97 -12.40 -16.88
N PHE A 495 13.12 -11.72 -16.13
CA PHE A 495 12.13 -12.30 -15.23
C PHE A 495 10.93 -12.87 -15.99
N ASP A 496 10.16 -13.75 -15.33
CA ASP A 496 9.00 -14.43 -15.89
C ASP A 496 7.74 -14.01 -15.11
N PRO A 497 6.67 -13.52 -15.76
CA PRO A 497 6.50 -13.37 -17.22
C PRO A 497 7.19 -12.14 -17.83
N CYS A 498 7.62 -11.17 -17.02
CA CYS A 498 8.23 -9.92 -17.47
C CYS A 498 9.12 -9.30 -16.40
N GLY A 499 9.88 -8.28 -16.80
CA GLY A 499 10.81 -7.54 -15.94
C GLY A 499 12.26 -7.88 -16.26
N TYR A 500 13.16 -6.93 -16.04
CA TYR A 500 14.57 -7.08 -16.41
C TYR A 500 15.48 -6.43 -15.38
N SER A 501 16.65 -7.02 -15.16
CA SER A 501 17.72 -6.43 -14.34
C SER A 501 19.09 -6.73 -14.95
N MET A 502 20.01 -5.78 -14.87
CA MET A 502 21.41 -6.01 -15.20
C MET A 502 22.36 -5.30 -14.24
N ASN A 503 23.53 -5.89 -14.06
CA ASN A 503 24.69 -5.26 -13.47
C ASN A 503 25.82 -5.21 -14.50
N GLY A 504 26.50 -4.09 -14.59
CA GLY A 504 27.72 -3.91 -15.37
C GLY A 504 28.88 -3.47 -14.49
N LEU A 505 30.04 -4.10 -14.64
CA LEU A 505 31.29 -3.71 -13.99
C LEU A 505 32.30 -3.22 -15.04
N ASP A 506 32.91 -2.07 -14.80
CA ASP A 506 33.94 -1.51 -15.67
C ASP A 506 35.36 -1.73 -15.11
N ALA A 507 36.35 -1.78 -16.00
CA ALA A 507 37.76 -1.98 -15.62
C ALA A 507 38.32 -0.85 -14.74
N SER A 508 37.73 0.34 -14.77
CA SER A 508 38.04 1.45 -13.85
C SER A 508 37.64 1.18 -12.39
N GLY A 509 36.90 0.09 -12.12
CA GLY A 509 36.33 -0.23 -10.81
C GLY A 509 34.93 0.36 -10.59
N GLY A 510 34.41 1.15 -11.53
CA GLY A 510 33.03 1.63 -11.54
C GLY A 510 32.01 0.56 -11.93
N PHE A 511 30.74 0.86 -11.73
CA PHE A 511 29.62 0.02 -12.10
C PHE A 511 28.49 0.82 -12.73
N TYR A 512 27.58 0.11 -13.38
CA TYR A 512 26.24 0.61 -13.66
C TYR A 512 25.21 -0.50 -13.49
N THR A 513 23.96 -0.13 -13.23
CA THR A 513 22.85 -1.07 -13.08
C THR A 513 21.59 -0.53 -13.72
N ILE A 514 20.76 -1.42 -14.24
CA ILE A 514 19.47 -1.08 -14.86
C ILE A 514 18.42 -2.05 -14.37
N HIS A 515 17.28 -1.53 -13.93
CA HIS A 515 16.11 -2.32 -13.54
C HIS A 515 14.87 -1.82 -14.27
N VAL A 516 14.02 -2.74 -14.71
CA VAL A 516 12.87 -2.42 -15.56
C VAL A 516 11.64 -3.20 -15.08
N THR A 517 10.57 -2.45 -14.79
CA THR A 517 9.20 -2.90 -14.55
C THR A 517 8.36 -2.45 -15.75
N PRO A 518 8.09 -3.32 -16.75
CA PRO A 518 7.51 -2.91 -18.02
C PRO A 518 5.98 -2.79 -18.01
N GLU A 519 5.28 -3.26 -16.98
CA GLU A 519 3.83 -3.23 -16.87
C GLU A 519 3.27 -1.81 -17.01
N LYS A 520 2.19 -1.65 -17.78
CA LYS A 520 1.69 -0.33 -18.17
C LYS A 520 1.17 0.48 -16.98
N GLU A 521 0.59 -0.19 -16.00
CA GLU A 521 -0.01 0.40 -14.80
C GLU A 521 1.04 0.93 -13.82
N CYS A 522 2.28 0.43 -13.89
CA CYS A 522 3.38 0.78 -13.00
C CYS A 522 4.72 0.86 -13.73
N SER A 523 4.70 1.37 -14.97
CA SER A 523 5.86 1.38 -15.87
C SER A 523 7.00 2.21 -15.28
N TYR A 524 8.12 1.54 -15.01
CA TYR A 524 9.28 2.12 -14.36
C TYR A 524 10.58 1.54 -14.91
N ALA A 525 11.58 2.38 -15.14
CA ALA A 525 12.95 1.95 -15.36
C ALA A 525 13.92 2.84 -14.60
N SER A 526 15.03 2.25 -14.16
CA SER A 526 16.12 2.98 -13.53
C SER A 526 17.45 2.73 -14.22
N PHE A 527 18.33 3.71 -14.17
CA PHE A 527 19.73 3.58 -14.54
C PHE A 527 20.59 4.26 -13.47
N GLU A 528 21.59 3.56 -12.96
CA GLU A 528 22.53 4.11 -11.98
C GLU A 528 23.96 3.82 -12.37
N THR A 529 24.89 4.74 -12.08
CA THR A 529 26.32 4.50 -12.28
C THR A 529 27.20 5.37 -11.39
N ASN A 530 28.40 4.88 -11.12
CA ASN A 530 29.52 5.65 -10.57
C ASN A 530 30.77 5.62 -11.49
N ILE A 531 30.61 5.20 -12.76
CA ILE A 531 31.70 5.17 -13.73
C ILE A 531 32.14 6.61 -14.02
N ARG A 532 33.45 6.81 -14.00
CA ARG A 532 34.09 8.13 -14.10
C ARG A 532 34.44 8.47 -15.54
N ASP A 533 34.84 9.73 -15.75
CA ASP A 533 35.34 10.24 -17.03
C ASP A 533 34.37 10.05 -18.21
N VAL A 534 33.07 10.03 -17.90
CA VAL A 534 31.99 9.96 -18.87
C VAL A 534 31.46 11.35 -19.20
N ASP A 535 31.05 11.53 -20.44
CA ASP A 535 30.21 12.66 -20.82
C ASP A 535 28.79 12.42 -20.31
N VAL A 536 28.47 13.02 -19.16
CA VAL A 536 27.19 12.82 -18.44
C VAL A 536 25.98 13.23 -19.29
N ASP A 537 26.07 14.32 -20.06
CA ASP A 537 24.96 14.77 -20.91
C ASP A 537 24.70 13.73 -22.02
N ASN A 538 25.75 13.29 -22.71
CA ASN A 538 25.63 12.26 -23.74
C ASN A 538 25.17 10.91 -23.19
N LEU A 539 25.60 10.54 -21.97
CA LEU A 539 25.15 9.33 -21.29
C LEU A 539 23.65 9.41 -20.97
N ILE A 540 23.18 10.51 -20.37
CA ILE A 540 21.76 10.71 -20.08
C ILE A 540 20.94 10.64 -21.38
N ARG A 541 21.37 11.34 -22.44
CA ARG A 541 20.72 11.29 -23.76
C ARG A 541 20.63 9.88 -24.31
N SER A 542 21.70 9.09 -24.18
CA SER A 542 21.74 7.70 -24.65
C SER A 542 20.77 6.82 -23.88
N VAL A 543 20.69 6.97 -22.56
CA VAL A 543 19.74 6.23 -21.72
C VAL A 543 18.29 6.63 -22.05
N LEU A 544 18.00 7.92 -22.19
CA LEU A 544 16.66 8.41 -22.55
C LEU A 544 16.21 7.93 -23.94
N ALA A 545 17.13 7.86 -24.91
CA ALA A 545 16.82 7.34 -26.26
C ALA A 545 16.41 5.86 -26.25
N ILE A 546 16.90 5.08 -25.27
CA ILE A 546 16.59 3.65 -25.12
C ILE A 546 15.19 3.47 -24.53
N PHE A 547 14.86 4.17 -23.44
CA PHE A 547 13.62 3.94 -22.69
C PHE A 547 12.46 4.83 -23.11
N GLN A 548 12.75 6.01 -23.68
CA GLN A 548 11.78 7.01 -24.13
C GLN A 548 10.65 7.23 -23.11
N PRO A 549 10.96 7.57 -21.84
CA PRO A 549 9.95 7.79 -20.82
C PRO A 549 9.16 9.07 -21.09
N LYS A 550 7.92 9.18 -20.59
CA LYS A 550 7.20 10.47 -20.62
C LYS A 550 7.70 11.45 -19.57
N ARG A 551 8.25 10.95 -18.47
CA ARG A 551 8.86 11.78 -17.42
C ARG A 551 10.00 11.04 -16.73
N PHE A 552 10.97 11.79 -16.24
CA PHE A 552 12.06 11.23 -15.46
C PHE A 552 12.55 12.22 -14.40
N THR A 553 13.04 11.64 -13.31
CA THR A 553 13.81 12.34 -12.29
C THR A 553 15.24 11.88 -12.41
N PHE A 554 16.19 12.80 -12.40
CA PHE A 554 17.60 12.44 -12.29
C PHE A 554 18.22 13.05 -11.04
N THR A 555 19.10 12.28 -10.40
CA THR A 555 19.93 12.76 -9.31
C THR A 555 21.40 12.57 -9.60
N VAL A 556 22.21 13.53 -9.17
CA VAL A 556 23.67 13.43 -9.21
C VAL A 556 24.19 13.77 -7.82
N THR A 557 25.07 12.93 -7.30
CA THR A 557 25.83 13.19 -6.08
C THR A 557 27.30 13.30 -6.44
N TYR A 558 27.96 14.40 -6.08
CA TYR A 558 29.37 14.60 -6.38
C TYR A 558 30.08 15.43 -5.32
N HIS A 559 31.37 15.20 -5.14
CA HIS A 559 32.18 16.01 -4.24
C HIS A 559 32.62 17.33 -4.91
N MET A 560 32.65 18.44 -4.19
CA MET A 560 32.99 19.75 -4.76
C MET A 560 34.40 19.87 -5.32
N ASP A 561 35.34 19.18 -4.70
CA ASP A 561 36.73 19.15 -5.17
C ASP A 561 36.91 18.22 -6.39
N MET A 562 35.83 17.55 -6.84
CA MET A 562 35.86 16.82 -8.10
C MET A 562 36.13 17.80 -9.21
N ALA A 563 37.29 17.64 -9.85
CA ALA A 563 37.68 18.43 -11.01
C ALA A 563 36.83 18.00 -12.20
N TYR A 564 35.55 18.40 -12.23
CA TYR A 564 34.85 18.52 -13.50
C TYR A 564 35.72 19.42 -14.37
N GLY A 565 36.09 18.96 -15.56
CA GLY A 565 36.76 19.77 -16.55
C GLY A 565 36.16 21.18 -16.55
N ILE A 566 36.99 22.14 -16.16
CA ILE A 566 36.65 23.53 -15.84
C ILE A 566 35.69 24.12 -16.89
N LYS A 567 34.55 24.68 -16.41
CA LYS A 567 33.48 25.44 -17.10
C LYS A 567 32.33 24.62 -17.70
N LYS A 568 31.38 24.22 -16.85
CA LYS A 568 29.92 24.27 -17.10
C LYS A 568 29.18 23.72 -15.87
N THR A 569 28.69 24.59 -15.00
CA THR A 569 27.28 24.46 -14.64
C THR A 569 26.52 24.68 -15.96
N PRO A 570 25.71 23.74 -16.45
CA PRO A 570 24.72 23.03 -15.63
C PRO A 570 24.66 21.53 -15.92
N LEU A 571 24.68 20.67 -14.90
CA LEU A 571 24.15 19.30 -15.05
C LEU A 571 22.67 19.31 -15.45
N TRP A 572 22.02 20.47 -15.36
CA TRP A 572 20.62 20.76 -15.67
C TRP A 572 20.46 21.49 -17.00
N PRO A 573 20.51 20.83 -18.17
CA PRO A 573 20.02 21.48 -19.37
C PRO A 573 18.54 21.84 -19.13
N GLU A 574 18.14 23.07 -19.49
CA GLU A 574 16.73 23.51 -19.36
C GLU A 574 15.78 22.62 -20.17
N SER A 575 16.32 22.00 -21.22
CA SER A 575 15.64 20.99 -22.00
C SER A 575 16.62 19.99 -22.61
N PHE A 576 16.16 18.75 -22.78
CA PHE A 576 16.79 17.80 -23.69
C PHE A 576 15.97 17.75 -24.96
N THR A 577 16.47 18.40 -26.03
CA THR A 577 15.77 18.50 -27.31
C THR A 577 16.15 17.39 -28.28
N SER A 578 15.23 17.07 -29.18
CA SER A 578 15.42 16.15 -30.32
C SER A 578 15.83 14.73 -29.91
N LEU A 579 15.37 14.23 -28.76
CA LEU A 579 15.58 12.86 -28.32
C LEU A 579 14.47 11.97 -28.85
N CYS A 580 14.73 11.27 -29.96
CA CYS A 580 13.75 10.35 -30.58
C CYS A 580 12.42 11.01 -30.98
N GLY A 581 12.42 12.33 -31.22
CA GLY A 581 11.20 13.09 -31.57
C GLY A 581 10.49 13.74 -30.38
N GLU A 582 10.98 13.52 -29.15
CA GLU A 582 10.48 14.14 -27.93
C GLU A 582 11.43 15.25 -27.44
N ASP A 583 10.85 16.30 -26.87
CA ASP A 583 11.57 17.36 -26.17
C ASP A 583 11.23 17.29 -24.68
N TYR A 584 12.22 17.04 -23.84
CA TYR A 584 12.04 17.06 -22.39
C TYR A 584 12.31 18.45 -21.85
N ARG A 585 11.43 18.97 -21.00
CA ARG A 585 11.67 20.24 -20.29
C ARG A 585 11.80 20.03 -18.80
N LEU A 586 12.74 20.78 -18.22
CA LEU A 586 12.93 20.86 -16.78
C LEU A 586 11.70 21.53 -16.13
N ILE A 587 11.04 20.82 -15.22
CA ILE A 587 9.94 21.36 -14.42
C ILE A 587 10.43 21.87 -13.08
N TYR A 588 11.38 21.15 -12.47
CA TYR A 588 11.84 21.45 -11.13
C TYR A 588 13.32 21.05 -10.97
N ARG A 589 14.08 21.85 -10.23
CA ARG A 589 15.45 21.53 -9.82
C ARG A 589 15.66 21.85 -8.34
N SER A 590 16.46 21.05 -7.67
CA SER A 590 16.93 21.28 -6.30
C SER A 590 18.38 20.85 -6.16
N GLU A 591 19.08 21.54 -5.28
CA GLU A 591 20.46 21.25 -4.93
C GLU A 591 20.67 21.52 -3.45
N ILE A 592 21.40 20.61 -2.80
CA ILE A 592 21.74 20.69 -1.40
C ILE A 592 23.21 20.34 -1.25
N ASN A 593 23.87 20.99 -0.31
CA ASN A 593 25.27 20.81 -0.02
C ASN A 593 25.41 20.35 1.43
N LYS A 594 26.04 19.19 1.64
CA LYS A 594 26.37 18.65 2.96
C LYS A 594 27.79 18.09 2.90
N ASN A 595 28.65 18.50 3.83
CA ASN A 595 30.01 17.97 4.00
C ASN A 595 30.86 17.94 2.70
N LYS A 596 30.84 19.03 1.92
CA LYS A 596 31.51 19.17 0.60
C LYS A 596 30.98 18.24 -0.50
N THR A 597 29.86 17.58 -0.25
CA THR A 597 29.14 16.77 -1.23
C THR A 597 27.89 17.52 -1.66
N VAL A 598 27.70 17.61 -2.97
CA VAL A 598 26.54 18.22 -3.60
C VAL A 598 25.58 17.11 -3.99
N TYR A 599 24.33 17.25 -3.58
CA TYR A 599 23.21 16.40 -3.91
C TYR A 599 22.25 17.21 -4.78
N SER A 600 22.07 16.76 -6.01
CA SER A 600 21.42 17.50 -7.08
C SER A 600 20.23 16.66 -7.59
N LEU A 601 19.04 17.25 -7.74
CA LEU A 601 17.85 16.61 -8.35
C LEU A 601 17.14 17.49 -9.37
N GLY A 602 16.65 16.88 -10.44
CA GLY A 602 15.84 17.57 -11.44
C GLY A 602 14.82 16.66 -12.08
N ASN A 603 13.64 17.25 -12.28
CA ASN A 603 12.46 16.58 -12.81
C ASN A 603 12.17 17.11 -14.20
N TYR A 604 11.96 16.18 -15.13
CA TYR A 604 11.76 16.46 -16.55
C TYR A 604 10.52 15.74 -17.05
N VAL A 605 9.78 16.38 -17.95
CA VAL A 605 8.60 15.81 -18.62
C VAL A 605 8.70 16.07 -20.11
N SER A 606 8.28 15.09 -20.91
CA SER A 606 8.20 15.18 -22.36
C SER A 606 6.99 16.03 -22.79
N HIS A 607 7.13 16.75 -23.91
CA HIS A 607 6.17 17.77 -24.35
C HIS A 607 5.39 17.42 -25.60
#